data_AF-A0A7C3NYF7-F1
#
_entry.id   AF-A0A7C3NYF7-F1
#
_cell.length_a   1.000
_cell.length_b   1.000
_cell.length_c   1.000
_cell.angle_alpha   90.00
_cell.angle_beta   90.00
_cell.angle_gamma   90.00
#
_symmetry.space_group_name_H-M   'P 1'
#
loop_
_entity.id
_entity.type
_entity.pdbx_description
1 polymer ?
#
loop_
_entity_poly.entity_id
_entity_poly.type
_entity_poly.pdbx_seq_one_letter_code
_entity_poly.pdbx_strand_id
1 'polypeptide(L)'
;MSETARHTYTQSHAISGEVLLLDVDAEAAAVLEAARAAGAGHAARTLVKEGPLRMVLLGMKQGSRLRDHRVDGPVSVHVLAGEVAISSRGRTA
;
A
#
# COMPACT_ATOMS: atom_id res chain seq x y z
N MET A 1 23.78 21.15 20.86
CA MET A 1 23.70 20.94 19.40
C MET A 1 23.47 19.45 19.22
N SER A 2 22.21 19.03 19.04
CA SER A 2 21.84 17.62 19.02
C SER A 2 22.11 17.03 17.64
N GLU A 3 22.96 16.01 17.60
CA GLU A 3 23.36 15.27 16.42
C GLU A 3 22.12 14.56 15.83
N THR A 4 21.70 14.96 14.63
CA THR A 4 20.62 14.31 13.90
C THR A 4 21.10 12.92 13.51
N ALA A 5 20.75 11.91 14.29
CA ALA A 5 20.99 10.52 13.95
C ALA A 5 20.36 10.24 12.57
N ARG A 6 21.19 9.96 11.56
CA ARG A 6 20.74 9.51 10.24
C ARG A 6 19.85 8.28 10.43
N HIS A 7 18.55 8.41 10.18
CA HIS A 7 17.63 7.28 10.24
C HIS A 7 18.14 6.18 9.30
N THR A 8 18.27 4.95 9.80
CA THR A 8 18.74 3.77 9.05
C THR A 8 18.03 3.60 7.70
N TYR A 9 16.75 4.01 7.60
CA TYR A 9 15.95 4.02 6.37
C TYR A 9 16.46 4.94 5.25
N THR A 10 17.38 5.87 5.54
CA THR A 10 18.01 6.74 4.51
C THR A 10 19.35 6.20 4.01
N GLN A 11 19.80 5.04 4.49
CA GLN A 11 20.97 4.38 3.93
C GLN A 11 20.59 3.64 2.64
N SER A 12 21.18 4.07 1.54
CA SER A 12 21.07 3.38 0.25
C SER A 12 21.84 2.06 0.32
N HIS A 13 21.15 0.94 0.24
CA HIS A 13 21.76 -0.38 0.09
C HIS A 13 21.91 -0.72 -1.39
N ALA A 14 23.00 -1.43 -1.74
CA ALA A 14 23.14 -1.99 -3.08
C ALA A 14 22.14 -3.15 -3.23
N ILE A 15 21.15 -2.97 -4.10
CA ILE A 15 20.11 -3.97 -4.39
C ILE A 15 20.44 -4.57 -5.76
N SER A 16 20.49 -5.89 -5.85
CA SER A 16 20.68 -6.65 -7.10
C SER A 16 19.51 -7.62 -7.30
N GLY A 17 19.01 -7.73 -8.52
CA GLY A 17 17.91 -8.64 -8.86
C GLY A 17 17.30 -8.32 -10.21
N GLU A 18 16.31 -9.11 -10.61
CA GLU A 18 15.48 -8.80 -11.78
C GLU A 18 14.64 -7.54 -11.51
N VAL A 19 14.62 -6.62 -12.45
CA VAL A 19 13.90 -5.35 -12.31
C VAL A 19 12.45 -5.56 -12.72
N LEU A 20 11.54 -5.40 -11.76
CA LEU A 20 10.11 -5.31 -12.04
C LEU A 20 9.74 -3.85 -12.33
N LEU A 21 9.53 -3.54 -13.61
CA LEU A 21 9.06 -2.23 -14.08
C LEU A 21 7.53 -2.24 -14.17
N LEU A 22 6.90 -1.30 -13.47
CA LEU A 22 5.45 -1.16 -13.37
C LEU A 22 5.10 0.30 -13.64
N ASP A 23 4.14 0.53 -14.54
CA ASP A 23 3.50 1.83 -14.67
C ASP A 23 2.43 1.94 -13.58
N VAL A 24 2.76 2.64 -12.50
CA VAL A 24 1.88 2.77 -11.32
C VAL A 24 0.59 3.51 -11.68
N ASP A 25 0.63 4.47 -12.61
CA ASP A 25 -0.54 5.26 -12.97
C ASP A 25 -1.52 4.43 -13.81
N ALA A 26 -1.01 3.66 -14.78
CA ALA A 26 -1.83 2.74 -15.56
C ALA A 26 -2.48 1.66 -14.67
N GLU A 27 -1.70 1.11 -13.74
CA GLU A 27 -2.17 0.12 -12.78
C GLU A 27 -3.21 0.68 -11.79
N ALA A 28 -3.01 1.91 -11.32
CA ALA A 28 -3.95 2.62 -10.46
C ALA A 28 -5.28 2.93 -11.20
N ALA A 29 -5.20 3.37 -12.46
CA ALA A 29 -6.40 3.60 -13.28
C ALA A 29 -7.22 2.31 -13.46
N ALA A 30 -6.56 1.19 -13.79
CA ALA A 30 -7.22 -0.09 -13.97
C ALA A 30 -7.92 -0.58 -12.69
N VAL A 31 -7.28 -0.47 -11.52
CA VAL A 31 -7.89 -0.89 -10.25
C VAL A 31 -9.05 0.03 -9.83
N LEU A 32 -8.99 1.32 -10.16
CA LEU A 32 -10.10 2.25 -9.92
C LEU A 32 -11.31 1.94 -10.79
N GLU A 33 -11.13 1.59 -12.07
CA GLU A 33 -12.24 1.13 -12.92
C GLU A 33 -12.85 -0.16 -12.39
N ALA A 34 -12.04 -1.13 -11.95
CA ALA A 34 -12.53 -2.34 -11.31
C ALA A 34 -13.33 -2.01 -10.02
N ALA A 35 -12.85 -1.08 -9.21
CA ALA A 35 -13.56 -0.61 -8.01
C ALA A 35 -14.89 0.07 -8.36
N ARG A 36 -14.94 0.83 -9.48
CA ARG A 36 -16.15 1.46 -10.03
C ARG A 36 -17.21 0.44 -10.44
N ALA A 37 -16.80 -0.68 -11.03
CA ALA A 37 -17.71 -1.77 -11.38
C ALA A 37 -18.10 -2.66 -10.18
N ALA A 38 -17.27 -2.73 -9.14
CA ALA A 38 -17.51 -3.58 -7.99
C ALA A 38 -18.69 -3.10 -7.12
N GLY A 39 -19.55 -4.05 -6.74
CA GLY A 39 -20.67 -3.82 -5.81
C GLY A 39 -20.20 -3.42 -4.41
N ALA A 40 -19.04 -3.90 -3.97
CA ALA A 40 -18.43 -3.51 -2.70
C ALA A 40 -17.75 -2.12 -2.72
N GLY A 41 -17.68 -1.48 -3.90
CA GLY A 41 -17.07 -0.16 -4.07
C GLY A 41 -15.57 -0.11 -3.85
N HIS A 42 -14.89 -1.25 -3.90
CA HIS A 42 -13.43 -1.33 -3.88
C HIS A 42 -12.96 -2.55 -4.68
N ALA A 43 -11.73 -2.49 -5.18
CA ALA A 43 -11.03 -3.58 -5.83
C ALA A 43 -9.54 -3.53 -5.47
N ALA A 44 -8.86 -4.66 -5.52
CA ALA A 44 -7.44 -4.74 -5.19
C ALA A 44 -6.67 -5.55 -6.24
N ARG A 45 -5.45 -5.12 -6.54
CA ARG A 45 -4.49 -5.82 -7.39
C ARG A 45 -3.20 -6.03 -6.63
N THR A 46 -2.73 -7.27 -6.53
CA THR A 46 -1.43 -7.57 -5.94
C THR A 46 -0.36 -7.44 -7.02
N LEU A 47 0.60 -6.54 -6.84
CA LEU A 47 1.72 -6.32 -7.77
C LEU A 47 2.90 -7.23 -7.45
N VAL A 48 3.19 -7.43 -6.15
CA VAL A 48 4.28 -8.28 -5.67
C VAL A 48 3.77 -9.14 -4.53
N LYS A 49 4.19 -10.41 -4.52
CA LYS A 49 3.92 -11.38 -3.45
C LYS A 49 5.16 -12.26 -3.28
N GLU A 50 6.14 -11.75 -2.55
CA GLU A 50 7.42 -12.43 -2.32
C GLU A 50 7.68 -12.59 -0.82
N GLY A 51 7.52 -13.83 -0.32
CA GLY A 51 7.62 -14.12 1.11
C GLY A 51 6.72 -13.18 1.95
N PRO A 52 7.26 -12.45 2.95
CA PRO A 52 6.50 -11.51 3.75
C PRO A 52 6.18 -10.19 3.03
N LEU A 53 6.82 -9.91 1.89
CA LEU A 53 6.60 -8.68 1.13
C LEU A 53 5.38 -8.84 0.23
N ARG A 54 4.37 -8.01 0.48
CA ARG A 54 3.20 -7.87 -0.39
C ARG A 54 2.98 -6.41 -0.74
N MET A 55 2.98 -6.11 -2.04
CA MET A 55 2.59 -4.80 -2.55
C MET A 55 1.24 -4.91 -3.24
N VAL A 56 0.27 -4.11 -2.79
CA VAL A 56 -1.11 -4.15 -3.26
C VAL A 56 -1.55 -2.74 -3.63
N LEU A 57 -2.10 -2.59 -4.82
CA LEU A 57 -2.88 -1.41 -5.19
C LEU A 57 -4.33 -1.64 -4.81
N LEU A 58 -4.93 -0.65 -4.17
CA LEU A 58 -6.31 -0.67 -3.71
C LEU A 58 -7.04 0.52 -4.34
N GLY A 59 -8.04 0.23 -5.18
CA GLY A 59 -8.98 1.22 -5.69
C GLY A 59 -10.23 1.26 -4.81
N MET A 60 -10.69 2.46 -4.46
CA MET A 60 -11.90 2.65 -3.64
C MET A 60 -12.78 3.75 -4.24
N LYS A 61 -14.09 3.49 -4.31
CA LYS A 61 -15.11 4.54 -4.50
C LYS A 61 -15.17 5.42 -3.25
N GLN A 62 -15.54 6.67 -3.44
CA GLN A 62 -15.85 7.56 -2.33
C GLN A 62 -16.95 6.95 -1.44
N GLY A 63 -16.74 7.01 -0.13
CA GLY A 63 -17.67 6.46 0.87
C GLY A 63 -17.62 4.94 1.04
N SER A 64 -16.85 4.20 0.23
CA SER A 64 -16.65 2.78 0.45
C SER A 64 -15.74 2.53 1.67
N ARG A 65 -15.87 1.34 2.25
CA ARG A 65 -15.12 0.94 3.44
C ARG A 65 -14.60 -0.47 3.26
N LEU A 66 -13.39 -0.70 3.73
CA LEU A 66 -12.90 -2.05 3.98
C LEU A 66 -13.45 -2.54 5.31
N ARG A 67 -13.71 -3.85 5.40
CA ARG A 67 -14.04 -4.48 6.68
C ARG A 67 -12.80 -4.50 7.57
N ASP A 68 -13.03 -4.39 8.88
CA ASP A 68 -11.99 -4.64 9.89
C ASP A 68 -11.35 -6.00 9.60
N HIS A 69 -10.02 -6.00 9.50
CA HIS A 69 -9.23 -7.21 9.27
C HIS A 69 -7.93 -7.13 10.05
N ARG A 70 -7.36 -8.31 10.32
CA ARG A 70 -6.07 -8.46 10.98
C ARG A 70 -4.99 -8.75 9.93
N VAL A 71 -3.85 -8.12 10.12
CA VAL A 71 -2.60 -8.38 9.41
C VAL A 71 -1.56 -8.81 10.44
N ASP A 72 -0.77 -9.84 10.12
CA ASP A 72 0.21 -10.38 11.06
C ASP A 72 1.57 -9.67 10.98
N GLY A 73 1.74 -8.75 10.03
CA GLY A 73 2.96 -7.98 9.83
C GLY A 73 2.71 -6.46 9.78
N PRO A 74 3.78 -5.66 9.75
CA PRO A 74 3.68 -4.22 9.56
C PRO A 74 3.03 -3.90 8.22
N VAL A 75 2.27 -2.81 8.18
CA VAL A 75 1.63 -2.29 6.96
C VAL A 75 2.03 -0.84 6.77
N SER A 76 2.50 -0.54 5.57
CA SER A 76 2.71 0.82 5.08
C SER A 76 1.61 1.15 4.09
N VAL A 77 1.06 2.36 4.18
CA VAL A 77 0.06 2.87 3.24
C VAL A 77 0.59 4.15 2.62
N HIS A 78 0.55 4.21 1.28
CA HIS A 78 0.87 5.39 0.51
C HIS A 78 -0.36 5.74 -0.35
N VAL A 79 -0.88 6.95 -0.17
CA VAL A 79 -2.06 7.41 -0.92
C VAL A 79 -1.58 8.05 -2.22
N LEU A 80 -1.87 7.40 -3.35
CA LEU A 80 -1.53 7.92 -4.67
C LEU A 80 -2.42 9.10 -5.08
N ALA A 81 -3.70 9.05 -4.73
CA ALA A 81 -4.67 10.11 -5.02
C ALA A 81 -5.85 10.08 -4.05
N GLY A 82 -6.43 11.26 -3.79
CA GLY A 82 -7.57 11.41 -2.89
C GLY A 82 -7.19 11.33 -1.40
N GLU A 83 -8.15 10.93 -0.58
CA GLU A 83 -8.00 10.87 0.87
C GLU A 83 -8.64 9.59 1.42
N VAL A 84 -8.03 9.02 2.47
CA VAL A 84 -8.55 7.85 3.17
C VAL A 84 -8.39 8.03 4.67
N ALA A 85 -9.43 7.69 5.42
CA ALA A 85 -9.38 7.59 6.86
C ALA A 85 -8.97 6.16 7.24
N ILE A 86 -7.88 6.03 8.01
CA ILE A 86 -7.40 4.74 8.49
C ILE A 86 -7.55 4.72 10.01
N SER A 87 -8.10 3.63 10.52
CA SER A 87 -8.13 3.33 11.94
C SER A 87 -7.50 1.96 12.18
N SER A 88 -6.75 1.83 13.26
CA SER A 88 -6.22 0.55 13.71
C SER A 88 -6.52 0.40 15.20
N ARG A 89 -6.83 -0.83 15.63
CA ARG A 89 -7.07 -1.15 17.04
C ARG A 89 -5.76 -1.56 17.73
N GLY A 90 -4.67 -0.88 17.42
CA GLY A 90 -3.29 -1.32 17.70
C GLY A 90 -3.11 -2.02 19.05
N ARG A 91 -2.31 -3.09 19.07
CA ARG A 91 -1.69 -3.56 20.31
C ARG A 91 -0.25 -3.06 20.29
N THR A 92 0.07 -2.08 21.13
CA THR A 92 1.46 -1.79 21.48
C THR A 92 1.97 -2.99 22.29
N ALA A 93 2.91 -3.73 21.70
CA ALA A 93 3.72 -4.70 22.44
C ALA A 93 4.74 -3.96 23.32
#